data_AF-A0A2D7B1G1-F1
#
_entry.id   AF-A0A2D7B1G1-F1
#
_cell.length_a   1.000
_cell.length_b   1.000
_cell.length_c   1.000
_cell.angle_alpha   90.00
_cell.angle_beta   90.00
_cell.angle_gamma   90.00
#
_symmetry.space_group_name_H-M   'P 1'
#
loop_
_entity.id
_entity.type
_entity.pdbx_description
1 polymer ?
#
loop_
_entity_poly.entity_id
_entity_poly.type
_entity_poly.pdbx_seq_one_letter_code
_entity_poly.pdbx_strand_id
1 'polypeptide(L)'
;MLFPELEETPPNRRMSRFLELSFEYRDSIPAELAEKLGYSRDTTVLQWMRGSAKVPLRHLSTIANFFSHDVAHVLSAWLAQECPDDHQIVSVADRVITTWEWQIVYAARDVHNYYNE
;
A
#
# COMPACT_ATOMS: atom_id res chain seq x y z
N MET A 1 11.93 0.69 0.42
CA MET A 1 12.18 -0.75 0.31
C MET A 1 10.85 -1.47 0.34
N LEU A 2 10.50 -2.16 -0.75
CA LEU A 2 9.35 -3.07 -0.80
C LEU A 2 9.78 -4.37 -0.12
N PHE A 3 8.95 -4.90 0.77
CA PHE A 3 9.22 -6.18 1.42
C PHE A 3 9.09 -7.32 0.39
N PRO A 4 10.15 -8.11 0.12
CA PRO A 4 10.08 -9.25 -0.81
C PRO A 4 8.95 -10.23 -0.47
N GLU A 5 8.65 -10.38 0.82
CA GLU A 5 7.61 -11.25 1.36
C GLU A 5 6.19 -10.89 0.89
N LEU A 6 5.98 -9.67 0.36
CA LEU A 6 4.69 -9.26 -0.20
C LEU A 6 4.38 -9.93 -1.53
N GLU A 7 5.40 -10.32 -2.30
CA GLU A 7 5.20 -11.00 -3.59
C GLU A 7 4.63 -12.40 -3.39
N GLU A 8 5.08 -13.09 -2.34
CA GLU A 8 4.61 -14.43 -1.93
C GLU A 8 3.25 -14.38 -1.20
N THR A 9 2.82 -13.20 -0.75
CA THR A 9 1.57 -13.02 -0.02
C THR A 9 0.37 -12.97 -0.99
N PRO A 10 -0.72 -13.73 -0.73
CA PRO A 10 -1.95 -13.62 -1.51
C PRO A 10 -2.42 -12.16 -1.63
N PRO A 11 -2.89 -11.69 -2.82
CA PRO A 11 -3.21 -10.28 -3.04
C PRO A 11 -4.12 -9.67 -1.96
N ASN A 12 -5.17 -10.39 -1.58
CA ASN A 12 -6.13 -9.98 -0.56
C ASN A 12 -5.57 -9.89 0.88
N ARG A 13 -4.32 -10.30 1.10
CA ARG A 13 -3.59 -10.24 2.39
C ARG A 13 -2.37 -9.33 2.35
N ARG A 14 -2.02 -8.74 1.20
CA ARG A 14 -0.82 -7.90 1.05
C ARG A 14 -0.86 -6.66 1.94
N MET A 15 -2.00 -5.98 2.07
CA MET A 15 -2.10 -4.81 2.95
C MET A 15 -1.92 -5.18 4.43
N SER A 16 -2.54 -6.28 4.88
CA SER A 16 -2.35 -6.75 6.26
C SER A 16 -0.90 -7.14 6.52
N ARG A 17 -0.28 -7.88 5.59
CA ARG A 17 1.12 -8.30 5.72
C ARG A 17 2.09 -7.13 5.67
N PHE A 18 1.82 -6.13 4.83
CA PHE A 18 2.61 -4.90 4.77
C PHE A 18 2.63 -4.20 6.13
N LEU A 19 1.47 -4.10 6.80
CA LEU A 19 1.39 -3.49 8.13
C LEU A 19 2.15 -4.31 9.17
N GLU A 20 2.00 -5.63 9.19
CA GLU A 20 2.75 -6.53 10.10
C GLU A 20 4.25 -6.31 9.97
N LEU A 21 4.79 -6.42 8.75
CA LEU A 21 6.20 -6.23 8.47
C LEU A 21 6.66 -4.82 8.86
N SER A 22 5.89 -3.79 8.52
CA SER A 22 6.24 -2.40 8.86
C SER A 22 6.36 -2.18 10.38
N PHE A 23 5.51 -2.84 11.18
CA PHE A 23 5.61 -2.80 12.64
C PHE A 23 6.81 -3.60 13.16
N GLU A 24 7.07 -4.80 12.62
CA GLU A 24 8.22 -5.65 12.97
C GLU A 24 9.56 -4.94 12.71
N TYR A 25 9.71 -4.27 11.56
CA TYR A 25 10.97 -3.60 11.19
C TYR A 25 11.22 -2.29 11.92
N ARG A 26 10.16 -1.56 12.29
CA ARG A 26 10.28 -0.23 12.90
C ARG A 26 10.30 -0.24 14.43
N ASP A 27 10.07 -1.40 15.06
CA ASP A 27 9.92 -1.54 16.52
C ASP A 27 8.92 -0.51 17.09
N SER A 28 7.76 -0.40 16.45
CA SER A 28 6.69 0.53 16.82
C SER A 28 5.44 -0.22 17.25
N ILE A 29 4.55 0.44 18.00
CA ILE A 29 3.33 -0.19 18.51
C ILE A 29 2.07 0.31 17.77
N PRO A 30 1.05 -0.55 17.55
CA PRO A 30 -0.19 -0.17 16.87
C PRO A 30 -0.92 1.05 17.45
N ALA A 31 -0.76 1.32 18.75
CA ALA A 31 -1.33 2.48 19.43
C ALA A 31 -0.81 3.81 18.88
N GLU A 32 0.47 3.90 18.52
CA GLU A 32 1.07 5.12 17.98
C GLU A 32 0.51 5.47 16.59
N LEU A 33 0.35 4.46 15.73
CA LEU A 33 -0.29 4.65 14.43
C LEU A 33 -1.77 5.03 14.60
N ALA A 34 -2.47 4.41 15.54
CA ALA A 34 -3.87 4.72 15.82
C ALA A 34 -4.05 6.18 16.25
N GLU A 35 -3.17 6.69 17.13
CA GLU A 35 -3.15 8.08 17.55
C GLU A 35 -2.93 9.03 16.35
N LYS A 36 -1.94 8.75 15.50
CA LYS A 36 -1.66 9.53 14.28
C LYS A 36 -2.84 9.57 13.30
N LEU A 37 -3.68 8.55 13.31
CA LEU A 37 -4.88 8.43 12.48
C LEU A 37 -6.13 9.04 13.13
N GLY A 38 -6.02 9.54 14.37
CA GLY A 38 -7.12 10.13 15.12
C GLY A 38 -8.03 9.12 15.82
N TYR A 39 -7.57 7.89 16.04
CA TYR A 39 -8.30 6.87 16.77
C TYR A 39 -7.94 6.86 18.25
N SER A 40 -8.93 6.70 19.12
CA SER A 40 -8.72 6.61 20.57
C SER A 40 -8.20 5.26 21.06
N ARG A 41 -8.27 4.22 20.19
CA ARG A 41 -7.86 2.84 20.50
C ARG A 41 -7.18 2.23 19.29
N ASP A 42 -6.26 1.31 19.54
CA ASP A 42 -5.49 0.58 18.52
C ASP A 42 -6.28 -0.55 17.83
N THR A 43 -7.49 -0.85 18.29
CA THR A 43 -8.31 -1.98 17.81
C THR A 43 -8.51 -1.95 16.30
N THR A 44 -8.68 -0.75 15.71
CA THR A 44 -8.82 -0.59 14.26
C THR A 44 -7.54 -0.99 13.51
N VAL A 45 -6.38 -0.57 14.00
CA VAL A 45 -5.08 -0.94 13.40
C VAL A 45 -4.84 -2.44 13.54
N LEU A 46 -5.14 -3.03 14.71
CA LEU A 46 -5.05 -4.47 14.92
C LEU A 46 -5.96 -5.27 13.99
N GLN A 47 -7.17 -4.76 13.70
CA GLN A 47 -8.08 -5.40 12.73
C GLN A 47 -7.52 -5.33 11.30
N TRP A 48 -6.85 -4.25 10.92
CA TRP A 48 -6.17 -4.14 9.62
C TRP A 48 -5.00 -5.11 9.52
N MET A 49 -4.18 -5.22 10.56
CA MET A 49 -3.07 -6.18 10.61
C MET A 49 -3.55 -7.62 10.50
N ARG A 50 -4.69 -7.96 11.12
CA ARG A 50 -5.31 -9.30 10.99
C ARG A 50 -6.02 -9.53 9.64
N GLY A 51 -6.14 -8.49 8.82
CA GLY A 51 -6.93 -8.48 7.59
C GLY A 51 -8.43 -8.71 7.82
N SER A 52 -8.95 -8.46 9.03
CA SER A 52 -10.38 -8.55 9.34
C SER A 52 -11.14 -7.27 9.04
N ALA A 53 -10.42 -6.17 8.79
CA ALA A 53 -10.95 -4.92 8.28
C ALA A 53 -10.05 -4.36 7.18
N LYS A 54 -10.65 -3.60 6.27
CA LYS A 54 -9.97 -2.94 5.16
C LYS A 54 -9.38 -1.60 5.61
N VAL A 55 -8.18 -1.29 5.13
CA VAL A 55 -7.58 0.05 5.33
C VAL A 55 -8.29 1.05 4.41
N PRO A 56 -8.79 2.19 4.92
CA PRO A 56 -9.36 3.24 4.08
C PRO A 56 -8.30 4.04 3.30
N LEU A 57 -8.57 4.39 2.04
CA LEU A 57 -7.66 5.13 1.15
C LEU A 57 -7.14 6.45 1.77
N ARG A 58 -8.00 7.19 2.48
CA ARG A 58 -7.64 8.47 3.13
C ARG A 58 -6.52 8.37 4.16
N HIS A 59 -6.20 7.16 4.63
CA HIS A 59 -5.17 6.93 5.66
C HIS A 59 -3.81 6.54 5.07
N LEU A 60 -3.71 6.30 3.75
CA LEU A 60 -2.46 5.80 3.15
C LEU A 60 -1.29 6.77 3.29
N SER A 61 -1.51 8.07 3.13
CA SER A 61 -0.44 9.08 3.32
C SER A 61 0.06 9.11 4.76
N THR A 62 -0.84 9.04 5.74
CA THR A 62 -0.46 8.98 7.16
C THR A 62 0.30 7.69 7.49
N ILE A 63 -0.13 6.54 6.94
CA ILE A 63 0.56 5.26 7.12
C ILE A 63 1.95 5.29 6.48
N ALA A 64 2.07 5.79 5.25
CA ALA A 64 3.33 5.94 4.54
C ALA A 64 4.31 6.83 5.32
N ASN A 65 3.87 8.01 5.74
CA ASN A 65 4.66 8.94 6.53
C ASN A 65 5.03 8.37 7.90
N PHE A 66 4.11 7.62 8.54
CA PHE A 66 4.40 6.97 9.81
C PHE A 66 5.57 6.01 9.63
N PHE A 67 5.50 5.07 8.71
CA PHE A 67 6.56 4.06 8.53
C PHE A 67 7.76 4.50 7.68
N SER A 68 7.81 5.77 7.25
CA SER A 68 8.82 6.28 6.31
C SER A 68 8.88 5.47 5.00
N HIS A 69 7.73 5.01 4.52
CA HIS A 69 7.59 4.37 3.21
C HIS A 69 7.14 5.39 2.15
N ASP A 70 7.52 5.14 0.91
CA ASP A 70 6.88 5.80 -0.24
C ASP A 70 5.39 5.44 -0.28
N VAL A 71 4.53 6.43 -0.48
CA VAL A 71 3.07 6.24 -0.58
C VAL A 71 2.71 5.29 -1.72
N ALA A 72 3.52 5.22 -2.78
CA ALA A 72 3.34 4.31 -3.90
C ALA A 72 3.40 2.84 -3.46
N HIS A 73 4.30 2.50 -2.52
CA HIS A 73 4.40 1.13 -1.99
C HIS A 73 3.17 0.76 -1.16
N VAL A 74 2.69 1.70 -0.33
CA VAL A 74 1.48 1.50 0.47
C VAL A 74 0.24 1.38 -0.43
N LEU A 75 0.18 2.18 -1.49
CA LEU A 75 -0.88 2.14 -2.49
C LEU A 75 -0.94 0.80 -3.22
N SER A 76 0.21 0.22 -3.59
CA SER A 76 0.26 -1.10 -4.22
C SER A 76 -0.33 -2.20 -3.32
N ALA A 77 0.06 -2.22 -2.04
CA ALA A 77 -0.50 -3.16 -1.06
C ALA A 77 -2.01 -2.94 -0.82
N TRP A 78 -2.45 -1.68 -0.84
CA TRP A 78 -3.86 -1.31 -0.72
C TRP A 78 -4.69 -1.70 -1.96
N LEU A 79 -4.16 -1.53 -3.17
CA LEU A 79 -4.84 -1.90 -4.41
C LEU A 79 -5.14 -3.40 -4.44
N ALA A 80 -4.21 -4.23 -3.96
CA ALA A 80 -4.41 -5.67 -3.86
C ALA A 80 -5.56 -6.07 -2.90
N GLN A 81 -5.93 -5.21 -1.95
CA GLN A 81 -7.08 -5.37 -1.05
C GLN A 81 -8.42 -5.03 -1.73
N GLU A 82 -8.43 -4.08 -2.67
CA GLU A 82 -9.65 -3.60 -3.34
C GLU A 82 -9.94 -4.31 -4.66
N CYS A 83 -8.89 -4.60 -5.42
CA CYS A 83 -8.98 -5.26 -6.71
C CYS A 83 -7.94 -6.39 -6.74
N PRO A 84 -8.25 -7.55 -6.13
CA PRO A 84 -7.34 -8.69 -6.12
C PRO A 84 -7.08 -9.25 -7.53
N ASP A 85 -7.93 -8.94 -8.51
CA ASP A 85 -7.72 -9.21 -9.94
C ASP A 85 -7.10 -7.96 -10.63
N ASP A 86 -5.79 -8.01 -10.88
CA ASP A 86 -5.01 -6.96 -11.55
C ASP A 86 -5.63 -6.49 -12.88
N HIS A 87 -6.32 -7.39 -13.59
CA HIS A 87 -6.98 -7.08 -14.87
C HIS A 87 -8.04 -5.97 -14.76
N GLN A 88 -8.71 -5.84 -13.61
CA GLN A 88 -9.73 -4.80 -13.44
C GLN A 88 -9.11 -3.42 -13.21
N ILE A 89 -7.97 -3.33 -12.51
CA ILE A 89 -7.27 -2.05 -12.31
C ILE A 89 -6.72 -1.54 -13.64
N VAL A 90 -6.09 -2.40 -14.44
CA VAL A 90 -5.60 -2.04 -15.78
C VAL A 90 -6.78 -1.58 -16.65
N SER A 91 -7.90 -2.31 -16.61
CA SER A 91 -9.12 -1.92 -17.32
C SER A 91 -9.71 -0.57 -16.88
N VAL A 92 -9.66 -0.24 -15.58
CA VAL A 92 -10.12 1.07 -15.07
C VAL A 92 -9.12 2.17 -15.45
N ALA A 93 -7.82 1.91 -15.33
CA ALA A 93 -6.78 2.84 -15.73
C ALA A 93 -6.88 3.16 -17.22
N ASP A 94 -7.11 2.17 -18.09
CA ASP A 94 -7.32 2.35 -19.53
C ASP A 94 -8.57 3.19 -19.87
N ARG A 95 -9.55 3.28 -18.96
CA ARG A 95 -10.78 4.07 -19.17
C ARG A 95 -10.66 5.52 -18.70
N VAL A 96 -9.69 5.80 -17.83
CA VAL A 96 -9.56 7.10 -17.16
C VAL A 96 -8.29 7.83 -17.60
N ILE A 97 -7.22 7.07 -17.90
CA ILE A 97 -5.94 7.56 -18.40
C ILE A 97 -5.99 7.55 -19.92
N THR A 98 -5.76 8.71 -20.51
CA THR A 98 -5.68 8.85 -21.96
C THR A 98 -4.36 8.25 -22.48
N THR A 99 -4.34 7.89 -23.77
CA THR A 99 -3.19 7.20 -24.39
C THR A 99 -1.87 7.98 -24.27
N TRP A 100 -1.90 9.31 -24.21
CA TRP A 100 -0.69 10.13 -24.06
C TRP A 100 -0.21 10.18 -22.59
N GLU A 101 -1.13 10.19 -21.62
CA GLU A 101 -0.78 10.10 -20.19
C GLU A 101 -0.11 8.76 -19.88
N TRP A 102 -0.53 7.70 -20.57
CA TRP A 102 0.14 6.40 -20.51
C TRP A 102 1.60 6.47 -20.96
N GLN A 103 1.94 7.29 -21.97
CA GLN A 103 3.34 7.45 -22.38
C GLN A 103 4.18 8.09 -21.28
N ILE A 104 3.60 8.99 -20.48
CA ILE A 104 4.27 9.58 -19.32
C ILE A 104 4.45 8.54 -18.22
N VAL A 105 3.44 7.71 -17.97
CA VAL A 105 3.53 6.61 -16.99
C VAL A 105 4.61 5.60 -17.39
N TYR A 106 4.68 5.22 -18.67
CA TYR A 106 5.72 4.31 -19.17
C TYR A 106 7.11 4.94 -19.08
N ALA A 107 7.27 6.20 -19.51
CA ALA A 107 8.55 6.90 -19.41
C ALA A 107 9.01 7.05 -17.95
N ALA A 108 8.10 7.37 -17.02
CA ALA A 108 8.41 7.47 -15.60
C ALA A 108 8.83 6.12 -15.00
N ARG A 109 8.17 5.03 -15.42
CA ARG A 109 8.51 3.66 -15.00
C ARG A 109 9.87 3.22 -15.54
N ASP A 110 10.15 3.50 -16.81
CA ASP A 110 11.44 3.19 -17.44
C ASP A 110 12.59 3.94 -16.75
N VAL A 111 12.40 5.22 -16.45
CA VAL A 111 13.36 6.02 -15.69
C VAL A 111 13.56 5.45 -14.28
N HIS A 112 12.47 5.11 -13.57
CA HIS A 112 12.56 4.55 -12.22
C HIS A 112 13.33 3.22 -12.17
N ASN A 113 13.11 2.33 -13.15
CA ASN A 113 13.79 1.05 -13.24
C ASN A 113 15.27 1.21 -13.60
N TYR A 114 15.60 2.13 -14.50
CA TYR A 114 16.97 2.42 -14.90
C TYR A 114 17.88 2.90 -13.75
N TYR A 115 17.32 3.58 -12.75
CA TYR A 115 18.08 4.11 -11.60
C TYR A 115 18.09 3.19 -10.37
N ASN A 116 17.36 2.08 -10.41
CA ASN A 116 17.26 1.11 -9.30
C ASN A 116 17.93 -0.25 -9.60
N GLU A 117 18.56 -0.40 -10.78
CA GLU A 117 19.52 -1.47 -11.12
C GLU A 117 20.97 -1.03 -10.83
#